data_AF-A0A954NCN2-F1
#
_entry.id   AF-A0A954NCN2-F1
#
_cell.length_a   1.000
_cell.length_b   1.000
_cell.length_c   1.000
_cell.angle_alpha   90.00
_cell.angle_beta   90.00
_cell.angle_gamma   90.00
#
_symmetry.space_group_name_H-M   'P 1'
#
loop_
_entity.id
_entity.type
_entity.pdbx_description
1 polymer ?
#
loop_
_entity_poly.entity_id
_entity_poly.type
_entity_poly.pdbx_seq_one_letter_code
_entity_poly.pdbx_strand_id
1 'polypeptide(L)'
;MIGQATLTIAGTLRVEAQVTDESFGGIGLLFDLPVDVHPGELVGVVYEGVEMSAVVRYTRIDRWKHQHVGIEWQTAAAAADSCHNALAAIEGRMFMMFRMLETGGLDEMARAAQQLRDEAASIGAADVADHAALLGSAIIEQRDDQSIIDAIDRLIQAITGANV
;
A
#
# COMPACT_ATOMS: atom_id res chain seq x y z
N MET A 1 -4.32 -20.70 -0.27
CA MET A 1 -4.22 -19.82 0.91
C MET A 1 -2.87 -19.16 0.82
N ILE A 2 -2.84 -17.84 0.68
CA ILE A 2 -1.63 -17.07 0.31
C ILE A 2 -0.91 -16.59 1.58
N GLY A 3 -1.67 -16.15 2.58
CA GLY A 3 -1.14 -15.70 3.87
C GLY A 3 -2.23 -15.36 4.86
N GLN A 4 -1.85 -14.67 5.93
CA GLN A 4 -2.75 -14.13 6.95
C GLN A 4 -2.53 -12.62 7.09
N ALA A 5 -3.60 -11.90 7.37
CA ALA A 5 -3.57 -10.46 7.65
C ALA A 5 -4.42 -10.15 8.89
N THR A 6 -4.13 -9.03 9.55
CA THR A 6 -4.99 -8.47 10.60
C THR A 6 -5.66 -7.20 10.08
N LEU A 7 -6.98 -7.17 10.06
CA LEU A 7 -7.78 -6.02 9.66
C LEU A 7 -8.17 -5.21 10.91
N THR A 8 -7.99 -3.89 10.87
CA THR A 8 -8.45 -2.95 11.89
C THR A 8 -9.60 -2.12 11.32
N ILE A 9 -10.79 -2.31 11.86
CA ILE A 9 -12.06 -1.71 11.40
C ILE A 9 -12.53 -0.68 12.41
N ALA A 10 -13.11 0.43 11.92
CA ALA A 10 -13.53 1.55 12.75
C ALA A 10 -12.44 2.07 13.72
N GLY A 11 -11.16 1.88 13.37
CA GLY A 11 -9.99 2.27 14.16
C GLY A 11 -9.72 1.44 15.42
N THR A 12 -10.58 0.47 15.78
CA THR A 12 -10.45 -0.23 17.07
C THR A 12 -10.67 -1.73 17.01
N LEU A 13 -11.50 -2.23 16.09
CA LEU A 13 -11.83 -3.64 16.02
C LEU A 13 -10.78 -4.39 15.20
N ARG A 14 -10.05 -5.32 15.82
CA ARG A 14 -9.04 -6.15 15.15
C ARG A 14 -9.61 -7.53 14.81
N VAL A 15 -9.38 -7.96 13.57
CA VAL A 15 -9.92 -9.19 13.01
C VAL A 15 -8.81 -9.92 12.26
N GLU A 16 -8.60 -11.19 12.57
CA GLU A 16 -7.72 -12.05 11.78
C GLU A 16 -8.44 -12.49 10.51
N ALA A 17 -7.78 -12.34 9.37
CA ALA A 17 -8.32 -12.67 8.06
C ALA A 17 -7.35 -13.55 7.26
N GLN A 18 -7.90 -14.47 6.50
CA GLN A 18 -7.14 -15.24 5.51
C GLN A 18 -7.02 -14.44 4.21
N VAL A 19 -5.82 -14.42 3.63
CA VAL A 19 -5.59 -13.83 2.31
C VAL A 19 -5.92 -14.85 1.22
N THR A 20 -6.87 -14.48 0.37
CA THR A 20 -7.47 -15.32 -0.67
C THR A 20 -6.90 -15.03 -2.06
N ASP A 21 -6.58 -13.78 -2.35
CA ASP A 21 -5.89 -13.32 -3.55
C ASP A 21 -4.99 -12.13 -3.23
N GLU A 22 -3.95 -11.92 -4.04
CA GLU A 22 -3.00 -10.81 -3.91
C GLU A 22 -2.74 -10.17 -5.27
N SER A 23 -2.69 -8.85 -5.28
CA SER A 23 -2.29 -8.03 -6.41
C SER A 23 -1.50 -6.83 -5.92
N PHE A 24 -0.88 -6.11 -6.86
CA PHE A 24 -0.17 -4.88 -6.53
C PHE A 24 -1.08 -3.74 -6.04
N GLY A 25 -2.37 -3.78 -6.37
CA GLY A 25 -3.34 -2.78 -5.97
C GLY A 25 -4.05 -3.10 -4.66
N GLY A 26 -3.99 -4.33 -4.17
CA GLY A 26 -4.82 -4.77 -3.05
C GLY A 26 -4.84 -6.28 -2.84
N ILE A 27 -5.58 -6.72 -1.83
CA ILE A 27 -5.75 -8.13 -1.48
C ILE A 27 -7.23 -8.49 -1.25
N GLY A 28 -7.56 -9.74 -1.50
CA GLY A 28 -8.83 -10.36 -1.09
C GLY A 28 -8.69 -11.01 0.29
N LEU A 29 -9.60 -10.69 1.20
CA LEU A 29 -9.65 -11.16 2.59
C LEU A 29 -10.88 -12.01 2.87
N LEU A 30 -10.73 -12.98 3.77
CA LEU A 30 -11.79 -13.84 4.27
C LEU A 30 -11.74 -13.94 5.80
N PHE A 31 -12.85 -13.63 6.47
CA PHE A 31 -12.96 -13.76 7.93
C PHE A 31 -14.41 -14.07 8.37
N ASP A 32 -14.57 -14.47 9.62
CA ASP A 32 -15.86 -14.87 10.18
C ASP A 32 -16.70 -13.66 10.62
N LEU A 33 -18.03 -13.75 10.42
CA LEU A 33 -19.01 -12.83 11.02
C LEU A 33 -18.94 -12.86 12.57
N PRO A 34 -19.35 -11.80 13.29
CA PRO A 34 -20.32 -10.76 12.93
C PRO A 34 -19.73 -9.42 12.53
N VAL A 35 -18.46 -9.39 12.12
CA VAL A 35 -17.81 -8.17 11.68
C VAL A 35 -18.49 -7.68 10.40
N ASP A 36 -18.96 -6.43 10.40
CA ASP A 36 -19.51 -5.77 9.22
C ASP A 36 -18.52 -4.74 8.70
N VAL A 37 -18.22 -4.83 7.41
CA VAL A 37 -17.34 -3.93 6.69
C VAL A 37 -18.08 -3.51 5.41
N HIS A 38 -17.98 -2.23 5.04
CA HIS A 38 -18.72 -1.69 3.90
C HIS A 38 -17.80 -1.13 2.81
N PRO A 39 -18.19 -1.26 1.51
CA PRO A 39 -17.46 -0.59 0.44
C PRO A 39 -17.33 0.92 0.68
N GLY A 40 -16.13 1.45 0.47
CA GLY A 40 -15.75 2.84 0.73
C GLY A 40 -15.18 3.08 2.12
N GLU A 41 -15.26 2.10 3.03
CA GLU A 41 -14.68 2.22 4.37
C GLU A 41 -13.16 2.15 4.33
N LEU A 42 -12.51 2.99 5.16
CA LEU A 42 -11.08 2.95 5.37
C LEU A 42 -10.75 1.97 6.50
N VAL A 43 -9.83 1.05 6.23
CA VAL A 43 -9.40 0.02 7.18
C VAL A 43 -7.88 0.03 7.32
N GLY A 44 -7.40 -0.24 8.53
CA GLY A 44 -5.99 -0.57 8.76
C GLY A 44 -5.75 -2.05 8.46
N VAL A 45 -4.60 -2.40 7.90
CA VAL A 45 -4.25 -3.76 7.52
C VAL A 45 -2.83 -4.02 7.98
N VAL A 46 -2.60 -5.08 8.73
CA VAL A 46 -1.25 -5.61 8.97
C VAL A 46 -1.09 -6.88 8.14
N TYR A 47 -0.22 -6.84 7.14
CA TYR A 47 0.08 -7.96 6.26
C TYR A 47 1.59 -8.14 6.17
N GLU A 48 2.08 -9.37 6.36
CA GLU A 48 3.52 -9.69 6.43
C GLU A 48 4.32 -8.81 7.42
N GLY A 49 3.65 -8.33 8.48
CA GLY A 49 4.25 -7.48 9.50
C GLY A 49 4.31 -5.98 9.14
N VAL A 50 3.81 -5.58 7.97
CA VAL A 50 3.74 -4.18 7.54
C VAL A 50 2.34 -3.62 7.79
N GLU A 51 2.26 -2.46 8.43
CA GLU A 51 1.00 -1.75 8.67
C GLU A 51 0.67 -0.85 7.47
N MET A 52 -0.55 -0.98 6.96
CA MET A 52 -1.01 -0.29 5.75
C MET A 52 -2.43 0.23 5.95
N SER A 53 -2.79 1.24 5.16
CA SER A 53 -4.18 1.71 5.05
C SER A 53 -4.77 1.25 3.73
N ALA A 54 -6.03 0.83 3.73
CA ALA A 54 -6.72 0.35 2.54
C ALA A 54 -8.18 0.77 2.53
N VAL A 55 -8.73 0.96 1.33
CA VAL A 55 -10.16 1.23 1.12
C VAL A 55 -10.85 -0.06 0.70
N VAL A 56 -11.96 -0.36 1.35
CA VAL A 56 -12.79 -1.51 1.01
C VAL A 56 -13.47 -1.25 -0.34
N ARG A 57 -13.30 -2.16 -1.30
CA ARG A 57 -13.88 -2.04 -2.65
C ARG A 57 -15.13 -2.89 -2.84
N TYR A 58 -15.16 -4.08 -2.26
CA TYR A 58 -16.34 -4.92 -2.27
C TYR A 58 -16.43 -5.76 -1.00
N THR A 59 -17.66 -6.13 -0.62
CA THR A 59 -17.92 -7.13 0.40
C THR A 59 -18.95 -8.14 -0.11
N ARG A 60 -18.79 -9.41 0.29
CA ARG A 60 -19.72 -10.49 -0.03
C ARG A 60 -19.76 -11.49 1.11
N ILE A 61 -20.97 -11.89 1.52
CA ILE A 61 -21.15 -12.95 2.51
C ILE A 61 -21.44 -14.27 1.79
N ASP A 62 -20.75 -15.33 2.17
CA ASP A 62 -21.00 -16.67 1.64
C ASP A 62 -22.07 -17.43 2.44
N ARG A 63 -22.44 -18.62 1.94
CA ARG A 63 -23.47 -19.46 2.57
C ARG A 63 -23.09 -20.02 3.96
N TRP A 64 -21.81 -19.93 4.32
CA TRP A 64 -21.27 -20.40 5.59
C TRP A 64 -21.05 -19.25 6.59
N LYS A 65 -21.53 -18.04 6.27
CA LYS A 65 -21.38 -16.84 7.11
C LYS A 65 -19.93 -16.36 7.24
N HIS A 66 -19.10 -16.61 6.22
CA HIS A 66 -17.84 -15.89 6.09
C HIS A 66 -18.03 -14.64 5.25
N GLN A 67 -17.32 -13.58 5.62
CA GLN A 67 -17.26 -12.34 4.86
C GLN A 67 -16.01 -12.33 3.99
N HIS A 68 -16.22 -12.16 2.68
CA HIS A 68 -15.20 -11.94 1.67
C HIS A 68 -15.12 -10.44 1.43
N VAL A 69 -13.92 -9.88 1.54
CA VAL A 69 -13.67 -8.44 1.42
C VAL A 69 -12.52 -8.20 0.47
N GLY A 70 -12.76 -7.45 -0.60
CA GLY A 70 -11.66 -6.93 -1.43
C GLY A 70 -11.27 -5.54 -0.96
N ILE A 71 -9.99 -5.35 -0.70
CA ILE A 71 -9.43 -4.05 -0.32
C ILE A 71 -8.46 -3.57 -1.39
N GLU A 72 -8.36 -2.25 -1.54
CA GLU A 72 -7.35 -1.59 -2.38
C GLU A 72 -6.49 -0.71 -1.49
N TRP A 73 -5.17 -0.79 -1.66
CA TRP A 73 -4.24 0.00 -0.86
C TRP A 73 -4.53 1.48 -1.03
N GLN A 74 -4.64 2.19 0.08
CA GLN A 74 -4.78 3.63 0.04
C GLN A 74 -3.43 4.20 -0.33
N THR A 75 -3.33 4.62 -1.59
CA THR A 75 -2.15 5.27 -2.12
C THR A 75 -2.22 6.78 -1.84
N ALA A 76 -3.40 7.39 -1.84
CA ALA A 76 -3.54 8.84 -1.71
C ALA A 76 -3.11 9.43 -0.34
N ALA A 77 -2.21 10.42 -0.44
CA ALA A 77 -1.81 11.47 0.50
C ALA A 77 -1.52 11.09 1.96
N ALA A 78 -0.22 11.07 2.29
CA ALA A 78 0.32 11.24 3.63
C ALA A 78 -0.15 12.53 4.36
N ALA A 79 -0.93 13.39 3.70
CA ALA A 79 -1.49 14.62 4.26
C ALA A 79 -2.80 14.43 5.06
N ALA A 80 -3.27 13.20 5.27
CA ALA A 80 -4.54 12.92 5.94
C ALA A 80 -4.45 12.96 7.48
N ASP A 81 -4.64 14.14 8.07
CA ASP A 81 -5.07 14.51 9.44
C ASP A 81 -4.45 13.83 10.68
N SER A 82 -3.59 12.80 10.54
CA SER A 82 -2.79 12.22 11.63
C SER A 82 -1.51 11.57 11.09
N CYS A 83 -0.40 11.73 11.82
CA CYS A 83 0.92 11.19 11.48
C CYS A 83 0.93 9.65 11.29
N HIS A 84 -0.02 8.93 11.92
CA HIS A 84 -0.12 7.47 11.85
C HIS A 84 -0.64 7.00 10.49
N ASN A 85 -1.69 7.63 9.97
CA ASN A 85 -2.27 7.28 8.66
C ASN A 85 -1.30 7.58 7.51
N ALA A 86 -0.51 8.65 7.68
CA ALA A 86 0.52 9.04 6.73
C ALA A 86 1.60 7.95 6.58
N LEU A 87 2.17 7.52 7.71
CA LEU A 87 3.22 6.51 7.74
C LEU A 87 2.72 5.16 7.18
N ALA A 88 1.52 4.72 7.56
CA ALA A 88 0.95 3.47 7.05
C ALA A 88 0.70 3.52 5.52
N ALA A 89 0.30 4.67 4.97
CA ALA A 89 0.14 4.82 3.51
C ALA A 89 1.48 4.75 2.77
N ILE A 90 2.54 5.27 3.39
CA ILE A 90 3.92 5.23 2.86
C ILE A 90 4.45 3.80 2.91
N GLU A 91 4.36 3.15 4.07
CA GLU A 91 4.82 1.78 4.28
C GLU A 91 4.12 0.82 3.31
N GLY A 92 2.81 0.98 3.12
CA GLY A 92 2.06 0.21 2.12
C GLY A 92 2.54 0.44 0.69
N ARG A 93 2.79 1.69 0.29
CA ARG A 93 3.34 1.99 -1.04
C ARG A 93 4.71 1.36 -1.26
N MET A 94 5.58 1.43 -0.27
CA MET A 94 6.92 0.83 -0.35
C MET A 94 6.84 -0.70 -0.44
N PHE A 95 6.01 -1.31 0.40
CA PHE A 95 5.77 -2.75 0.36
C PHE A 95 5.30 -3.20 -1.03
N MET A 96 4.35 -2.49 -1.65
CA MET A 96 3.89 -2.84 -2.99
C MET A 96 4.98 -2.70 -4.07
N MET A 97 5.81 -1.65 -3.99
CA MET A 97 6.94 -1.50 -4.93
C MET A 97 7.97 -2.62 -4.79
N PHE A 98 8.25 -3.09 -3.56
CA PHE A 98 9.13 -4.25 -3.34
C PHE A 98 8.54 -5.54 -3.93
N ARG A 99 7.24 -5.79 -3.73
CA ARG A 99 6.56 -6.97 -4.32
C ARG A 99 6.57 -6.95 -5.85
N MET A 100 6.43 -5.77 -6.46
CA MET A 100 6.59 -5.60 -7.91
C MET A 100 8.01 -5.96 -8.35
N LEU A 101 9.03 -5.49 -7.63
CA LEU A 101 10.43 -5.80 -7.92
C LEU A 101 10.71 -7.32 -7.82
N GLU A 102 10.27 -7.98 -6.74
CA GLU A 102 10.47 -9.42 -6.52
C GLU A 102 9.89 -10.30 -7.63
N THR A 103 8.82 -9.84 -8.27
CA THR A 103 8.10 -10.56 -9.31
C THR A 103 8.48 -10.13 -10.74
N GLY A 104 9.43 -9.20 -10.87
CA GLY A 104 9.88 -8.66 -12.16
C GLY A 104 8.90 -7.68 -12.82
N GLY A 105 7.92 -7.15 -12.07
CA GLY A 105 6.94 -6.15 -12.49
C GLY A 105 7.51 -4.74 -12.59
N LEU A 106 8.61 -4.58 -13.32
CA LEU A 106 9.31 -3.30 -13.46
C LEU A 106 8.44 -2.21 -14.11
N ASP A 107 7.59 -2.57 -15.08
CA ASP A 107 6.68 -1.61 -15.72
C ASP A 107 5.63 -1.08 -14.74
N GLU A 108 5.05 -1.94 -13.90
CA GLU A 108 4.11 -1.57 -12.84
C GLU A 108 4.78 -0.69 -11.78
N MET A 109 6.02 -1.03 -11.41
CA MET A 109 6.81 -0.27 -10.45
C MET A 109 7.14 1.14 -10.98
N ALA A 110 7.51 1.27 -12.26
CA ALA A 110 7.75 2.56 -12.90
C ALA A 110 6.47 3.42 -12.94
N ARG A 111 5.30 2.81 -13.21
CA ARG A 111 4.01 3.53 -13.15
C ARG A 111 3.68 3.98 -11.74
N ALA A 112 3.91 3.14 -10.73
CA ALA A 112 3.68 3.49 -9.32
C ALA A 112 4.60 4.65 -8.88
N ALA A 113 5.88 4.62 -9.28
CA ALA A 113 6.82 5.70 -9.02
C ALA A 113 6.39 7.02 -9.70
N GLN A 114 5.91 6.96 -10.95
CA GLN A 114 5.41 8.15 -11.66
C GLN A 114 4.15 8.73 -11.01
N GLN A 115 3.21 7.89 -10.56
CA GLN A 115 2.02 8.35 -9.82
C GLN A 115 2.39 9.05 -8.51
N LEU A 116 3.32 8.45 -7.75
CA LEU A 116 3.82 9.05 -6.50
C LEU A 116 4.46 10.41 -6.76
N ARG A 117 5.26 10.54 -7.83
CA ARG A 117 5.86 11.81 -8.25
C ARG A 117 4.80 12.87 -8.53
N ASP A 118 3.80 12.55 -9.34
CA ASP A 118 2.78 13.51 -9.77
C ASP A 118 1.93 13.99 -8.58
N GLU A 119 1.61 13.09 -7.66
CA GLU A 119 0.93 13.43 -6.40
C GLU A 119 1.80 14.29 -5.48
N ALA A 120 3.06 13.89 -5.24
CA ALA A 120 3.99 14.63 -4.40
C ALA A 120 4.21 16.06 -4.91
N ALA A 121 4.36 16.23 -6.22
CA ALA A 121 4.46 17.53 -6.86
C ALA A 121 3.19 18.37 -6.66
N SER A 122 2.01 17.75 -6.75
CA SER A 122 0.72 18.44 -6.57
C SER A 122 0.50 18.99 -5.16
N ILE A 123 1.12 18.39 -4.14
CA ILE A 123 1.05 18.81 -2.74
C ILE A 123 2.27 19.61 -2.29
N GLY A 124 3.21 19.92 -3.19
CA GLY A 124 4.43 20.70 -2.89
C GLY A 124 5.54 19.94 -2.17
N ALA A 125 5.48 18.60 -2.13
CA ALA A 125 6.51 17.74 -1.55
C ALA A 125 7.63 17.47 -2.58
N ALA A 126 8.41 18.50 -2.90
CA ALA A 126 9.42 18.48 -3.97
C ALA A 126 10.44 17.35 -3.82
N ASP A 127 10.96 17.14 -2.61
CA ASP A 127 11.96 16.08 -2.35
C ASP A 127 11.39 14.68 -2.64
N VAL A 128 10.14 14.41 -2.26
CA VAL A 128 9.49 13.12 -2.56
C VAL A 128 9.27 12.96 -4.06
N ALA A 129 8.86 14.03 -4.74
CA ALA A 129 8.65 14.01 -6.19
C ALA A 129 9.94 13.72 -6.96
N ASP A 130 11.06 14.33 -6.56
CA ASP A 130 12.36 14.15 -7.20
C ASP A 130 12.89 12.72 -7.00
N HIS A 131 12.76 12.16 -5.78
CA HIS A 131 13.20 10.79 -5.53
C HIS A 131 12.31 9.73 -6.19
N ALA A 132 11.01 9.98 -6.30
CA ALA A 132 10.11 9.13 -7.07
C ALA A 132 10.46 9.17 -8.57
N ALA A 133 10.87 10.33 -9.10
CA ALA A 133 11.36 10.46 -10.46
C ALA A 133 12.66 9.66 -10.69
N LEU A 134 13.61 9.73 -9.75
CA LEU A 134 14.86 8.97 -9.80
C LEU A 134 14.62 7.46 -9.83
N LEU A 135 13.66 6.97 -9.04
CA LEU A 135 13.26 5.57 -9.05
C LEU A 135 12.67 5.15 -10.40
N GLY A 136 11.72 5.93 -10.93
CA GLY A 136 11.13 5.68 -12.25
C GLY A 136 12.19 5.64 -13.36
N SER A 137 13.15 6.58 -13.34
CA SER A 137 14.28 6.59 -14.28
C SER A 137 15.18 5.38 -14.13
N ALA A 138 15.55 4.99 -12.91
CA ALA A 138 16.40 3.82 -12.67
C ALA A 138 15.78 2.53 -13.25
N ILE A 139 14.45 2.39 -13.12
CA ILE A 139 13.69 1.25 -13.64
C ILE A 139 13.61 1.29 -15.17
N ILE A 140 13.22 2.43 -15.77
CA ILE A 140 13.06 2.58 -17.22
C ILE A 140 14.40 2.42 -17.96
N GLU A 141 15.47 2.94 -17.37
CA GLU A 141 16.83 2.84 -17.93
C GLU A 141 17.45 1.45 -17.73
N GLN A 142 16.75 0.52 -17.08
CA GLN A 142 17.24 -0.82 -16.73
C GLN A 142 18.61 -0.78 -16.04
N ARG A 143 18.75 0.14 -15.07
CA ARG A 143 19.94 0.16 -14.23
C ARG A 143 19.98 -1.12 -13.37
N ASP A 144 21.16 -1.43 -12.85
CA ASP A 144 21.33 -2.59 -11.97
C ASP A 144 20.43 -2.54 -10.72
N ASP A 145 20.20 -3.70 -10.10
CA ASP A 145 19.35 -3.83 -8.91
C ASP A 145 19.78 -2.89 -7.78
N GLN A 146 21.10 -2.63 -7.66
CA GLN A 146 21.63 -1.73 -6.64
C GLN A 146 21.16 -0.28 -6.86
N SER A 147 21.12 0.19 -8.11
CA SER A 147 20.63 1.52 -8.45
C SER A 147 19.14 1.68 -8.14
N ILE A 148 18.34 0.63 -8.31
CA ILE A 148 16.91 0.61 -7.97
C ILE A 148 16.74 0.65 -6.44
N ILE A 149 17.51 -0.17 -5.71
CA ILE A 149 17.52 -0.20 -4.24
C ILE A 149 17.93 1.16 -3.67
N ASP A 150 19.00 1.77 -4.18
CA ASP A 150 19.46 3.08 -3.73
C ASP A 150 18.39 4.16 -3.96
N ALA A 151 17.64 4.08 -5.06
CA ALA A 151 16.56 5.01 -5.35
C ALA A 151 15.36 4.81 -4.42
N ILE A 152 15.02 3.55 -4.09
CA ILE A 152 14.03 3.19 -3.07
C ILE A 152 14.45 3.78 -1.71
N ASP A 153 15.68 3.56 -1.26
CA ASP A 153 16.16 4.03 0.04
C ASP A 153 16.07 5.55 0.18
N ARG A 154 16.45 6.28 -0.87
CA ARG A 154 16.34 7.74 -0.87
C ARG A 154 14.88 8.22 -0.87
N LEU A 155 14.00 7.50 -1.56
CA LEU A 155 12.57 7.79 -1.54
C LEU A 155 11.99 7.59 -0.12
N ILE A 156 12.37 6.52 0.58
CA ILE A 156 11.99 6.30 1.98
C ILE A 156 12.49 7.45 2.86
N GLN A 157 13.74 7.87 2.69
CA GLN A 157 14.31 8.98 3.47
C GLN A 157 13.59 10.31 3.22
N ALA A 158 13.29 10.64 1.97
CA ALA A 158 12.57 11.86 1.62
C ALA A 158 11.17 11.88 2.24
N ILE A 159 10.50 10.74 2.20
CA ILE A 159 9.15 10.59 2.73
C ILE A 159 9.14 10.65 4.27
N THR A 160 10.09 10.01 4.94
CA THR A 160 10.19 10.03 6.42
C THR A 160 10.67 11.38 6.95
N GLY A 161 11.56 12.07 6.21
CA GLY A 161 12.05 13.40 6.57
C GLY A 161 11.04 14.52 6.37
N ALA A 162 10.09 14.38 5.43
CA ALA A 162 9.01 15.36 5.21
C ALA A 162 7.93 15.36 6.30
N ASN A 163 7.93 14.35 7.19
CA ASN A 163 6.97 14.18 8.28
C ASN A 163 7.47 14.69 9.65
N VAL A 164 8.63 15.38 9.71
CA VAL A 164 9.23 15.97 10.93
C VAL A 164 9.07 17.48 10.97
#